data_AF-A0A9Q0L3Z1-F1
#
_entry.id   AF-A0A9Q0L3Z1-F1
#
_cell.length_a   1.000
_cell.length_b   1.000
_cell.length_c   1.000
_cell.angle_alpha   90.00
_cell.angle_beta   90.00
_cell.angle_gamma   90.00
#
_symmetry.space_group_name_H-M   'P 1'
#
loop_
_entity.id
_entity.type
_entity.pdbx_description
1 polymer ?
#
loop_
_entity_poly.entity_id
_entity_poly.type
_entity_poly.pdbx_seq_one_letter_code
_entity_poly.pdbx_strand_id
1 'polypeptide(L)'
;MAMATPTANTDDFSPSATLISYDRALPLLRGPIPAGLSDDPSKGPFVLAFRDSSSWKSAFQACEFKVIEQCEVGARIGCSISASNKCKPPWWSFLFGAASVDVTAREQCEEREMAACLAASKESCLKLGKEKCLPLFEMHE
;
A
#
# COMPACT_ATOMS: atom_id res chain seq x y z
N MET A 1 8.47 -39.76 -48.70
CA MET A 1 8.20 -38.81 -47.60
C MET A 1 9.51 -38.61 -46.86
N ALA A 2 10.14 -37.44 -47.03
CA ALA A 2 11.36 -37.09 -46.32
C ALA A 2 10.98 -36.39 -45.01
N MET A 3 11.39 -36.95 -43.86
CA MET A 3 11.23 -36.32 -42.56
C MET A 3 12.26 -35.19 -42.43
N ALA A 4 11.77 -33.96 -42.26
CA ALA A 4 12.61 -32.83 -41.89
C ALA A 4 13.13 -33.05 -40.47
N THR A 5 14.44 -33.25 -40.32
CA THR A 5 15.12 -33.22 -39.02
C THR A 5 15.01 -31.82 -38.42
N PRO A 6 14.66 -31.69 -37.13
CA PRO A 6 14.67 -30.38 -36.48
C PRO A 6 16.13 -29.89 -36.44
N THR A 7 16.37 -28.69 -36.94
CA THR A 7 17.64 -27.99 -36.72
C THR A 7 17.81 -27.82 -35.22
N ALA A 8 18.74 -28.59 -34.63
CA ALA A 8 19.09 -28.45 -33.24
C ALA A 8 19.56 -27.00 -33.02
N ASN A 9 18.95 -26.29 -32.09
CA ASN A 9 19.46 -25.00 -31.64
C ASN A 9 20.87 -25.23 -31.10
N THR A 10 21.87 -24.78 -31.85
CA THR A 10 23.31 -24.91 -31.56
C THR A 10 23.82 -23.85 -30.58
N ASP A 11 22.93 -22.97 -30.11
CA ASP A 11 23.31 -21.86 -29.25
C ASP A 11 23.61 -22.38 -27.83
N ASP A 12 24.81 -22.06 -27.35
CA ASP A 12 25.27 -22.42 -26.02
C ASP A 12 24.68 -21.47 -24.99
N PHE A 13 23.69 -21.97 -24.24
CA PHE A 13 23.05 -21.26 -23.12
C PHE A 13 23.62 -21.67 -21.76
N SER A 14 24.81 -22.29 -21.72
CA SER A 14 25.45 -22.66 -20.46
C SER A 14 25.75 -21.42 -19.60
N PRO A 15 25.83 -21.57 -18.26
CA PRO A 15 26.22 -20.47 -17.38
C PRO A 15 27.57 -19.86 -17.79
N SER A 16 28.49 -20.66 -18.31
CA SER A 16 29.79 -20.22 -18.80
C SER A 16 29.69 -19.27 -20.01
N ALA A 17 28.68 -19.46 -20.86
CA ALA A 17 28.41 -18.62 -22.04
C ALA A 17 27.52 -17.40 -21.73
N THR A 18 26.77 -17.44 -20.62
CA THR A 18 25.72 -16.43 -20.30
C THR A 18 26.05 -15.55 -19.09
N LEU A 19 26.96 -15.96 -18.21
CA LEU A 19 27.34 -15.19 -17.03
C LEU A 19 28.37 -14.12 -17.40
N ILE A 20 28.01 -12.87 -17.14
CA ILE A 20 28.94 -11.73 -17.19
C ILE A 20 29.44 -11.49 -15.77
N SER A 21 30.70 -11.85 -15.50
CA SER A 21 31.36 -11.53 -14.23
C SER A 21 31.86 -10.09 -14.24
N TYR A 22 31.67 -9.38 -13.13
CA TYR A 22 32.27 -8.08 -12.91
C TYR A 22 33.40 -8.20 -11.90
N ASP A 23 34.56 -7.62 -12.22
CA ASP A 23 35.73 -7.60 -11.33
C ASP A 23 35.46 -6.86 -10.01
N ARG A 24 34.46 -5.96 -10.01
CA ARG A 24 33.98 -5.23 -8.83
C ARG A 24 32.46 -5.10 -8.90
N ALA A 25 31.82 -4.96 -7.75
CA ALA A 25 30.40 -4.66 -7.69
C ALA A 25 30.11 -3.39 -8.50
N LEU A 26 29.25 -3.50 -9.51
CA LEU A 26 28.79 -2.33 -10.26
C LEU A 26 27.96 -1.45 -9.32
N PRO A 27 28.20 -0.13 -9.29
CA PRO A 27 27.35 0.77 -8.55
C PRO A 27 25.94 0.74 -9.14
N LEU A 28 24.93 0.85 -8.28
CA LEU A 28 23.54 0.98 -8.71
C LEU A 28 23.43 2.21 -9.61
N LEU A 29 22.75 2.05 -10.75
CA LEU A 29 22.54 3.15 -11.72
C LEU A 29 21.84 4.36 -11.09
N ARG A 30 21.12 4.15 -9.99
CA ARG A 30 20.56 5.21 -9.14
C ARG A 30 20.73 4.82 -7.68
N GLY A 31 21.53 5.59 -6.94
CA GLY A 31 21.58 5.55 -5.49
C GLY A 31 20.66 6.61 -4.88
N PRO A 32 20.41 6.56 -3.56
CA PRO A 32 19.82 7.67 -2.83
C PRO A 32 20.64 8.95 -3.06
N ILE A 33 19.96 10.10 -3.19
CA ILE A 33 20.65 11.38 -3.35
C ILE A 33 21.09 11.87 -1.96
N PRO A 34 22.39 12.11 -1.71
CA PRO A 34 22.86 12.64 -0.44
C PRO A 34 22.25 14.01 -0.15
N ALA A 35 21.91 14.25 1.12
CA ALA A 35 21.53 15.57 1.59
C ALA A 35 22.71 16.55 1.45
N GLY A 36 22.42 17.77 1.01
CA GLY A 36 23.35 18.89 0.93
C GLY A 36 23.54 19.61 2.27
N LEU A 37 24.43 20.60 2.30
CA LEU A 37 24.72 21.40 3.50
C LEU A 37 23.55 22.30 3.94
N SER A 38 22.64 22.62 3.03
CA SER A 38 21.44 23.41 3.29
C SER A 38 20.26 22.59 3.81
N ASP A 39 20.33 21.26 3.69
CA ASP A 39 19.26 20.37 4.12
C ASP A 39 19.30 20.15 5.63
N ASP A 40 18.14 19.86 6.23
CA ASP A 40 18.03 19.59 7.66
C ASP A 40 18.67 18.22 8.01
N PRO A 41 19.77 18.20 8.78
CA PRO A 41 20.46 16.95 9.12
C PRO A 41 19.63 16.02 10.01
N SER A 42 18.57 16.52 10.67
CA SER A 42 17.67 15.70 11.49
C SER A 42 16.76 14.79 10.66
N LYS A 43 16.54 15.12 9.37
CA LYS A 43 15.71 14.33 8.44
C LYS A 43 16.47 13.14 7.83
N GLY A 44 17.77 13.05 8.06
CA GLY A 44 18.62 11.94 7.64
C GLY A 44 19.55 12.27 6.48
N PRO A 45 20.35 11.29 6.02
CA PRO A 45 21.45 11.55 5.10
C PRO A 45 21.04 11.67 3.62
N PHE A 46 19.75 11.51 3.29
CA PHE A 46 19.28 11.42 1.90
C PHE A 46 18.02 12.26 1.68
N VAL A 47 17.87 12.78 0.47
CA VAL A 47 16.73 13.61 0.04
C VAL A 47 15.98 12.99 -1.14
N LEU A 48 14.70 13.36 -1.27
CA LEU A 48 13.94 13.07 -2.49
C LEU A 48 14.37 14.02 -3.61
N ALA A 49 14.61 13.47 -4.79
CA ALA A 49 14.99 14.25 -5.95
C ALA A 49 14.02 14.02 -7.11
N PHE A 50 13.58 15.11 -7.72
CA PHE A 50 12.63 15.10 -8.83
C PHE A 50 13.24 15.83 -10.01
N ARG A 51 12.95 15.35 -11.23
CA ARG A 51 13.45 15.95 -12.47
C ARG A 51 12.94 17.39 -12.67
N ASP A 52 11.68 17.61 -12.33
CA ASP A 52 10.94 18.85 -12.54
C ASP A 52 9.78 18.95 -11.53
N SER A 53 9.17 20.14 -11.44
CA SER A 53 8.05 20.41 -10.53
C SER A 53 6.82 19.55 -10.81
N SER A 54 6.61 19.14 -12.07
CA SER A 54 5.52 18.22 -12.43
C SER A 54 5.74 16.84 -11.80
N SER A 55 6.97 16.33 -11.87
CA SER A 55 7.37 15.04 -11.32
C SER A 55 7.24 15.03 -9.79
N TRP A 56 7.62 16.13 -9.13
CA TRP A 56 7.38 16.33 -7.69
C TRP A 56 5.88 16.27 -7.36
N LYS A 57 5.05 17.04 -8.09
CA LYS A 57 3.59 17.10 -7.83
C LYS A 57 2.92 15.75 -8.04
N SER A 58 3.27 15.03 -9.11
CA SER A 58 2.74 13.69 -9.38
C SER A 58 3.15 12.69 -8.32
N ALA A 59 4.40 12.74 -7.84
CA ALA A 59 4.87 11.86 -6.78
C ALA A 59 4.20 12.16 -5.44
N PHE A 60 3.99 13.43 -5.11
CA PHE A 60 3.26 13.86 -3.92
C PHE A 60 1.81 13.36 -3.93
N GLN A 61 1.09 13.58 -5.05
CA GLN A 61 -0.28 13.09 -5.22
C GLN A 61 -0.36 11.56 -5.14
N ALA A 62 0.62 10.85 -5.72
CA ALA A 62 0.69 9.40 -5.63
C ALA A 62 0.95 8.91 -4.20
N CYS A 63 1.76 9.63 -3.41
CA CYS A 63 1.94 9.35 -1.98
C CYS A 63 0.60 9.49 -1.24
N GLU A 64 -0.07 10.64 -1.38
CA GLU A 64 -1.35 10.88 -0.69
C GLU A 64 -2.37 9.81 -1.06
N PHE A 65 -2.54 9.54 -2.35
CA PHE A 65 -3.46 8.52 -2.84
C PHE A 65 -3.20 7.16 -2.22
N LYS A 66 -1.95 6.69 -2.23
CA LYS A 66 -1.59 5.37 -1.66
C LYS A 66 -1.83 5.31 -0.16
N VAL A 67 -1.48 6.36 0.59
CA VAL A 67 -1.71 6.38 2.04
C VAL A 67 -3.21 6.38 2.36
N ILE A 68 -3.99 7.16 1.62
CA ILE A 68 -5.45 7.20 1.75
C ILE A 68 -6.05 5.82 1.43
N GLU A 69 -5.65 5.21 0.30
CA GLU A 69 -6.14 3.90 -0.12
C GLU A 69 -5.88 2.82 0.95
N GLN A 70 -4.65 2.75 1.48
CA GLN A 70 -4.32 1.79 2.53
C GLN A 70 -5.08 2.07 3.83
N CYS A 71 -5.29 3.35 4.17
CA CYS A 71 -6.12 3.72 5.32
C CYS A 71 -7.57 3.28 5.14
N GLU A 72 -8.17 3.47 3.95
CA GLU A 72 -9.53 3.04 3.67
C GLU A 72 -9.69 1.52 3.72
N VAL A 73 -8.69 0.77 3.24
CA VAL A 73 -8.65 -0.69 3.40
C VAL A 73 -8.62 -1.09 4.88
N GLY A 74 -7.75 -0.45 5.68
CA GLY A 74 -7.70 -0.65 7.12
C GLY A 74 -9.01 -0.29 7.82
N ALA A 75 -9.64 0.81 7.41
CA ALA A 75 -10.94 1.25 7.92
C ALA A 75 -12.05 0.25 7.62
N ARG A 76 -12.08 -0.38 6.42
CA ARG A 76 -13.04 -1.44 6.11
C ARG A 76 -12.96 -2.61 7.08
N ILE A 77 -11.75 -3.05 7.40
CA ILE A 77 -11.51 -4.14 8.36
C ILE A 77 -11.91 -3.71 9.78
N GLY A 78 -11.48 -2.53 10.21
CA GLY A 78 -11.80 -2.02 11.55
C GLY A 78 -13.31 -1.80 11.73
N CYS A 79 -13.98 -1.24 10.72
CA CYS A 79 -15.41 -0.99 10.74
C CYS A 79 -16.23 -2.28 10.71
N SER A 80 -15.81 -3.32 9.97
CA SER A 80 -16.53 -4.60 9.99
C SER A 80 -16.47 -5.26 11.37
N ILE A 81 -15.32 -5.19 12.05
CA ILE A 81 -15.16 -5.69 13.43
C ILE A 81 -16.02 -4.87 14.40
N SER A 82 -16.03 -3.54 14.27
CA SER A 82 -16.81 -2.64 15.11
C SER A 82 -18.32 -2.87 14.93
N ALA A 83 -18.79 -2.98 13.68
CA ALA A 83 -20.18 -3.26 13.35
C ALA A 83 -20.65 -4.61 13.94
N SER A 84 -19.88 -5.67 13.72
CA SER A 84 -20.17 -6.99 14.31
C SER A 84 -20.25 -6.95 15.84
N ASN A 85 -19.34 -6.22 16.49
CA ASN A 85 -19.36 -6.08 17.95
C ASN A 85 -20.55 -5.27 18.49
N LYS A 86 -21.03 -4.27 17.75
CA LYS A 86 -22.21 -3.48 18.12
C LYS A 86 -23.51 -4.22 17.87
N CYS A 87 -23.57 -5.04 16.83
CA CYS A 87 -24.80 -5.70 16.37
C CYS A 87 -24.96 -7.14 16.90
N LYS A 88 -23.98 -7.67 17.64
CA LYS A 88 -24.07 -9.02 18.22
C LYS A 88 -25.23 -9.11 19.23
N PRO A 89 -25.98 -10.24 19.24
CA PRO A 89 -27.01 -10.44 20.24
C PRO A 89 -26.39 -10.56 21.65
N PRO A 90 -27.15 -10.21 22.70
CA PRO A 90 -26.71 -10.42 24.08
C PRO A 90 -26.38 -11.90 24.34
N TRP A 91 -25.35 -12.15 25.14
CA TRP A 91 -24.90 -13.50 25.47
C TRP A 91 -26.00 -14.37 26.12
N TRP A 92 -26.90 -13.76 26.90
CA TRP A 92 -28.00 -14.46 27.56
C TRP A 92 -29.09 -14.93 26.60
N SER A 93 -29.19 -14.34 25.39
CA SER A 93 -30.18 -14.75 24.39
C SER A 93 -29.96 -16.20 23.91
N PHE A 94 -28.73 -16.71 24.02
CA PHE A 94 -28.40 -18.11 23.73
C PHE A 94 -28.76 -19.08 24.85
N LEU A 95 -28.98 -18.60 26.09
CA LEU A 95 -29.26 -19.46 27.26
C LEU A 95 -30.74 -19.80 27.44
N PHE A 96 -31.64 -18.92 26.99
CA PHE A 96 -33.09 -19.08 27.22
C PHE A 96 -33.84 -19.73 26.04
N GLY A 97 -33.13 -20.32 25.07
CA GLY A 97 -33.75 -21.00 23.92
C GLY A 97 -34.68 -20.11 23.08
N ALA A 98 -34.61 -18.79 23.26
CA ALA A 98 -35.51 -17.84 22.62
C ALA A 98 -34.97 -17.46 21.24
N ALA A 99 -35.62 -18.04 20.22
CA ALA A 99 -35.59 -17.72 18.80
C ALA A 99 -34.25 -17.86 18.08
N SER A 100 -34.29 -18.44 16.88
CA SER A 100 -33.26 -18.24 15.85
C SER A 100 -32.83 -16.77 15.89
N VAL A 101 -31.54 -16.52 16.13
CA VAL A 101 -30.97 -15.17 15.98
C VAL A 101 -31.52 -14.58 14.69
N ASP A 102 -32.17 -13.43 14.76
CA ASP A 102 -32.69 -12.77 13.57
C ASP A 102 -31.49 -12.28 12.75
N VAL A 103 -31.04 -13.16 11.85
CA VAL A 103 -29.90 -12.93 10.97
C VAL A 103 -30.16 -11.70 10.11
N THR A 104 -31.41 -11.48 9.69
CA THR A 104 -31.79 -10.35 8.85
C THR A 104 -31.67 -9.03 9.60
N ALA A 105 -32.18 -8.97 10.83
CA ALA A 105 -32.04 -7.76 11.67
C ALA A 105 -30.57 -7.46 11.99
N ARG A 106 -29.76 -8.50 12.22
CA ARG A 106 -28.33 -8.36 12.46
C ARG A 106 -27.59 -7.82 11.23
N GLU A 107 -27.84 -8.38 10.05
CA GLU A 107 -27.25 -7.91 8.79
C GLU A 107 -27.57 -6.43 8.53
N GLN A 108 -28.83 -6.03 8.72
CA GLN A 108 -29.24 -4.62 8.56
C GLN A 108 -28.56 -3.67 9.56
N CYS A 109 -28.32 -4.14 10.78
CA CYS A 109 -27.56 -3.38 11.77
C CYS A 109 -26.10 -3.25 11.33
N GLU A 110 -25.47 -4.36 10.93
CA GLU A 110 -24.06 -4.39 10.54
C GLU A 110 -23.81 -3.50 9.30
N GLU A 111 -24.71 -3.52 8.31
CA GLU A 111 -24.64 -2.67 7.12
C GLU A 111 -24.69 -1.17 7.48
N ARG A 112 -25.62 -0.76 8.36
CA ARG A 112 -25.72 0.64 8.80
C ARG A 112 -24.51 1.09 9.61
N GLU A 113 -24.06 0.28 10.57
CA GLU A 113 -22.91 0.58 11.41
C GLU A 113 -21.61 0.64 10.58
N MET A 114 -21.45 -0.27 9.62
CA MET A 114 -20.32 -0.27 8.69
C MET A 114 -20.32 0.98 7.81
N ALA A 115 -21.45 1.34 7.21
CA ALA A 115 -21.58 2.53 6.36
C ALA A 115 -21.27 3.82 7.13
N ALA A 116 -21.81 3.96 8.35
CA ALA A 116 -21.56 5.11 9.21
C ALA A 116 -20.07 5.21 9.62
N CYS A 117 -19.47 4.08 10.03
CA CYS A 117 -18.07 4.03 10.40
C CYS A 117 -17.13 4.36 9.22
N LEU A 118 -17.41 3.83 8.02
CA LEU A 118 -16.63 4.13 6.82
C LEU A 118 -16.74 5.60 6.42
N ALA A 119 -17.94 6.18 6.48
CA ALA A 119 -18.15 7.59 6.19
C ALA A 119 -17.33 8.49 7.15
N ALA A 120 -17.35 8.18 8.46
CA ALA A 120 -16.57 8.89 9.46
C ALA A 120 -15.04 8.72 9.29
N SER A 121 -14.60 7.57 8.78
CA SER A 121 -13.17 7.27 8.58
C SER A 121 -12.53 8.06 7.43
N LYS A 122 -13.31 8.48 6.42
CA LYS A 122 -12.78 9.15 5.20
C LYS A 122 -11.95 10.40 5.52
N GLU A 123 -12.47 11.29 6.36
CA GLU A 123 -11.76 12.52 6.72
C GLU A 123 -10.45 12.21 7.45
N SER A 124 -10.46 11.21 8.34
CA SER A 124 -9.26 10.75 9.05
C SER A 124 -8.22 10.19 8.08
N CYS A 125 -8.62 9.46 7.05
CA CYS A 125 -7.71 8.96 6.03
C CYS A 125 -7.12 10.08 5.15
N LEU A 126 -7.92 11.08 4.78
CA LEU A 126 -7.42 12.27 4.08
C LEU A 126 -6.39 13.04 4.91
N LYS A 127 -6.67 13.22 6.20
CA LYS A 127 -5.75 13.87 7.14
C LYS A 127 -4.45 13.08 7.28
N LEU A 128 -4.54 11.76 7.43
CA LEU A 128 -3.37 10.89 7.51
C LEU A 128 -2.51 10.97 6.25
N GLY A 129 -3.12 11.00 5.06
CA GLY A 129 -2.42 11.19 3.78
C GLY A 129 -1.52 12.42 3.79
N LYS A 130 -2.09 13.58 4.17
CA LYS A 130 -1.35 14.84 4.28
C LYS A 130 -0.24 14.77 5.32
N GLU A 131 -0.55 14.30 6.53
CA GLU A 131 0.40 14.23 7.64
C GLU A 131 1.59 13.31 7.35
N LYS A 132 1.41 12.26 6.56
CA LYS A 132 2.48 11.33 6.20
C LYS A 132 3.29 11.77 4.98
N CYS A 133 2.64 12.40 4.00
CA CYS A 133 3.32 12.79 2.77
C CYS A 133 3.98 14.17 2.85
N LEU A 134 3.33 15.17 3.43
CA LEU A 134 3.83 16.55 3.43
C LEU A 134 5.25 16.71 4.00
N PRO A 135 5.59 16.15 5.18
CA PRO A 135 6.93 16.33 5.77
C PRO A 135 8.07 15.74 4.93
N LEU A 136 7.77 14.75 4.08
CA LEU A 136 8.74 14.09 3.22
C LEU A 136 8.99 14.85 1.91
N PHE A 137 8.04 15.70 1.51
CA PHE A 137 8.04 16.41 0.23
C PHE A 137 8.26 17.92 0.38
N GLU A 138 8.32 18.45 1.60
CA GLU A 138 8.73 19.83 1.86
C GLU A 138 10.07 20.13 1.16
N MET A 139 10.03 21.00 0.16
CA MET A 139 11.23 21.52 -0.46
C MET A 139 11.88 22.53 0.48
N HIS A 140 13.18 22.40 0.71
CA HIS A 140 13.98 23.49 1.24
C HIS A 140 14.25 24.46 0.07
N GLU A 141 13.54 25.59 0.05
CA GLU A 141 13.98 26.78 -0.73
C GLU A 141 15.21 27.42 -0.09
#